data_AF-W1EUD6-F1
#
_entry.id   AF-W1EUD6-F1
#
_cell.length_a   1.000
_cell.length_b   1.000
_cell.length_c   1.000
_cell.angle_alpha   90.00
_cell.angle_beta   90.00
_cell.angle_gamma   90.00
#
_symmetry.space_group_name_H-M   'P 1'
#
loop_
_entity.id
_entity.type
_entity.pdbx_description
1 polymer ?
#
loop_
_entity_poly.entity_id
_entity_poly.type
_entity_poly.pdbx_seq_one_letter_code
_entity_poly.pdbx_strand_id
1 'polypeptide(L)'
;MKIYIDNLCAVTKAPDSLKDVLFLILRKLDYDGYIALSTRYRKEICKLLGIKDGTLRNRLYSLSKMGIIASCGGNEYQANPNLFARGEWKKII
;
A
#
# COMPACT_ATOMS: atom_id res chain seq x y z
N MET A 1 -13.88 0.61 -3.82
CA MET A 1 -12.46 0.64 -3.38
C MET A 1 -11.44 0.66 -4.53
N LYS A 2 -11.57 -0.19 -5.57
CA LYS A 2 -10.60 -0.24 -6.69
C LYS A 2 -10.47 1.09 -7.46
N ILE A 3 -11.60 1.72 -7.78
CA ILE A 3 -11.67 3.02 -8.49
C ILE A 3 -10.92 4.14 -7.75
N TYR A 4 -10.99 4.19 -6.41
CA TYR A 4 -10.26 5.20 -5.62
C TYR A 4 -8.75 5.02 -5.72
N ILE A 5 -8.28 3.77 -5.61
CA ILE A 5 -6.86 3.44 -5.72
C ILE A 5 -6.37 3.71 -7.13
N ASP A 6 -7.18 3.41 -8.15
CA ASP A 6 -6.88 3.74 -9.55
C ASP A 6 -6.77 5.26 -9.74
N ASN A 7 -7.67 6.05 -9.16
CA ASN A 7 -7.61 7.51 -9.20
C ASN A 7 -6.37 8.05 -8.48
N LEU A 8 -6.07 7.54 -7.28
CA LEU A 8 -4.88 7.93 -6.52
C LEU A 8 -3.58 7.58 -7.27
N CYS A 9 -3.54 6.39 -7.86
CA CYS A 9 -2.41 5.95 -8.68
C CYS A 9 -2.33 6.71 -10.00
N ALA A 10 -3.44 7.14 -10.58
CA ALA A 10 -3.44 8.02 -11.75
C ALA A 10 -2.88 9.41 -11.41
N VAL A 11 -3.29 9.99 -10.26
CA VAL A 11 -2.77 11.27 -9.76
C VAL A 11 -1.26 11.18 -9.48
N THR A 12 -0.81 10.07 -8.92
CA THR A 12 0.61 9.83 -8.61
C THR A 12 1.41 9.24 -9.79
N LYS A 13 0.77 9.00 -10.94
CA LYS A 13 1.36 8.35 -12.12
C LYS A 13 2.03 6.99 -11.80
N ALA A 14 1.46 6.24 -10.85
CA ALA A 14 1.97 4.94 -10.44
C ALA A 14 1.72 3.87 -11.53
N PRO A 15 2.73 3.06 -11.90
CA PRO A 15 2.54 1.90 -12.77
C PRO A 15 1.56 0.88 -12.19
N ASP A 16 0.88 0.11 -13.04
CA ASP A 16 -0.11 -0.90 -12.60
C ASP A 16 0.46 -1.92 -11.62
N SER A 17 1.73 -2.28 -11.79
CA SER A 17 2.45 -3.18 -10.88
C SER A 17 2.57 -2.65 -9.43
N LEU A 18 2.53 -1.32 -9.23
CA LEU A 18 2.47 -0.70 -7.91
C LEU A 18 1.03 -0.64 -7.39
N LYS A 19 0.04 -0.49 -8.27
CA LYS A 19 -1.38 -0.49 -7.90
C LYS A 19 -1.77 -1.81 -7.23
N ASP A 20 -1.34 -2.93 -7.79
CA ASP A 20 -1.62 -4.26 -7.24
C ASP A 20 -1.05 -4.43 -5.83
N VAL A 21 0.18 -3.97 -5.60
CA VAL A 21 0.81 -3.98 -4.27
C VAL A 21 0.04 -3.06 -3.32
N LEU A 22 -0.24 -1.83 -3.75
CA LEU A 22 -0.96 -0.83 -2.96
C LEU A 22 -2.33 -1.36 -2.52
N PHE A 23 -3.08 -1.97 -3.43
CA PHE A 23 -4.38 -2.56 -3.14
C PHE A 23 -4.29 -3.65 -2.06
N LEU A 24 -3.30 -4.55 -2.17
CA LEU A 24 -3.12 -5.62 -1.20
C LEU A 24 -2.67 -5.12 0.18
N ILE A 25 -1.81 -4.11 0.25
CA ILE A 25 -1.33 -3.59 1.54
C ILE A 25 -2.39 -2.73 2.24
N LEU A 26 -3.22 -1.98 1.51
CA LEU A 26 -4.28 -1.16 2.09
C LEU A 26 -5.36 -1.99 2.79
N ARG A 27 -5.48 -3.29 2.49
CA ARG A 27 -6.33 -4.22 3.25
C ARG A 27 -5.85 -4.45 4.69
N LYS A 28 -4.62 -4.03 5.00
CA LYS A 28 -4.02 -4.04 6.35
C LYS A 28 -3.92 -2.65 6.96
N LEU A 29 -4.51 -1.64 6.32
CA LEU A 29 -4.61 -0.31 6.90
C LEU A 29 -5.46 -0.40 8.17
N ASP A 30 -4.87 0.00 9.29
CA ASP A 30 -5.59 0.12 10.55
C ASP A 30 -6.31 1.47 10.68
N TYR A 31 -6.91 1.70 11.84
CA TYR A 31 -7.64 2.93 12.11
C TYR A 31 -6.73 4.16 12.19
N ASP A 32 -5.50 3.99 12.66
CA ASP A 32 -4.54 5.07 12.85
C ASP A 32 -3.77 5.41 11.56
N GLY A 33 -4.03 4.68 10.48
CA GLY A 33 -3.44 4.88 9.17
C GLY A 33 -2.12 4.13 8.97
N TYR A 34 -1.83 3.13 9.80
CA TYR A 34 -0.65 2.29 9.71
C TYR A 34 -0.95 0.95 9.04
N ILE A 35 0.09 0.38 8.45
CA ILE A 35 0.05 -0.85 7.66
C ILE A 35 1.19 -1.73 8.15
N ALA A 36 0.86 -2.72 8.98
CA ALA A 36 1.81 -3.70 9.47
C ALA A 36 1.97 -4.87 8.48
N LEU A 37 3.11 -4.93 7.79
CA LEU A 37 3.43 -5.98 6.81
C LEU A 37 4.31 -7.07 7.45
N SER A 38 3.70 -7.96 8.22
CA SER A 38 4.39 -9.13 8.77
C SER A 38 5.09 -9.96 7.67
N THR A 39 6.16 -10.67 8.04
CA THR A 39 6.89 -11.54 7.09
C THR A 39 5.98 -12.56 6.42
N ARG A 40 5.00 -13.11 7.16
CA ARG A 40 3.99 -14.00 6.60
C ARG A 40 3.17 -13.30 5.52
N TYR A 41 2.67 -12.10 5.80
CA TYR A 41 1.83 -11.36 4.86
C TYR A 41 2.59 -10.97 3.58
N ARG A 42 3.86 -10.56 3.69
CA ARG A 42 4.70 -10.30 2.51
C ARG A 42 4.88 -11.55 1.63
N LYS A 43 5.09 -12.72 2.24
CA LYS A 43 5.18 -13.99 1.49
C LYS A 43 3.87 -14.31 0.76
N GLU A 44 2.72 -14.05 1.38
CA GLU A 44 1.42 -14.24 0.72
C GLU A 44 1.21 -13.25 -0.44
N ILE A 45 1.57 -11.98 -0.28
CA ILE A 45 1.54 -11.01 -1.40
C ILE A 45 2.43 -11.49 -2.56
N CYS A 46 3.64 -11.96 -2.26
CA CYS A 46 4.55 -12.49 -3.26
C CYS A 46 3.94 -13.66 -4.04
N LYS A 47 3.28 -14.59 -3.35
CA LYS A 47 2.57 -15.72 -3.99
C LYS A 47 1.41 -15.23 -4.85
N LEU A 48 0.57 -14.34 -4.34
CA LEU A 48 -0.60 -13.80 -5.05
C LEU A 48 -0.21 -13.08 -6.34
N LEU A 49 0.90 -12.35 -6.33
CA LEU A 49 1.37 -11.57 -7.48
C LEU A 49 2.38 -12.33 -8.35
N GLY A 50 2.80 -13.55 -7.96
CA GLY A 50 3.84 -14.29 -8.65
C GLY A 50 5.21 -13.60 -8.69
N ILE A 51 5.56 -12.81 -7.66
CA ILE A 51 6.81 -12.02 -7.60
C ILE A 51 7.74 -12.49 -6.48
N LYS A 52 9.02 -12.14 -6.60
CA LYS A 52 10.01 -12.35 -5.53
C LYS A 52 9.86 -11.28 -4.44
N ASP A 53 10.24 -11.62 -3.21
CA ASP A 53 10.20 -10.70 -2.06
C ASP A 53 11.07 -9.44 -2.28
N GLY A 54 12.20 -9.56 -2.98
CA GLY A 54 12.99 -8.41 -3.41
C GLY A 54 12.22 -7.46 -4.34
N THR A 55 11.44 -7.99 -5.28
CA THR A 55 10.56 -7.19 -6.14
C THR A 55 9.47 -6.50 -5.35
N LEU A 56 8.85 -7.18 -4.38
CA LEU A 56 7.86 -6.57 -3.49
C LEU A 56 8.47 -5.39 -2.70
N ARG A 57 9.65 -5.59 -2.09
CA ARG A 57 10.35 -4.52 -1.36
C ARG A 57 10.67 -3.32 -2.25
N ASN A 58 11.14 -3.55 -3.48
CA ASN A 58 11.40 -2.47 -4.43
C ASN A 58 10.12 -1.70 -4.76
N ARG A 59 8.99 -2.38 -4.95
CA ARG A 59 7.69 -1.72 -5.19
C ARG A 59 7.22 -0.91 -3.99
N LEU A 60 7.36 -1.43 -2.77
CA LEU A 60 7.08 -0.69 -1.53
C LEU A 60 7.97 0.56 -1.40
N TYR A 61 9.25 0.43 -1.75
CA TYR A 61 10.16 1.57 -1.79
C TYR A 61 9.75 2.62 -2.82
N SER A 62 9.32 2.21 -4.02
CA SER A 62 8.78 3.12 -5.03
C SER A 62 7.52 3.85 -4.54
N LEU A 63 6.55 3.13 -3.96
CA LEU A 63 5.36 3.74 -3.35
C LEU A 63 5.75 4.76 -2.26
N SER A 64 6.82 4.49 -1.51
CA SER A 64 7.30 5.40 -0.50
C SER A 64 7.97 6.65 -1.08
N LYS A 65 8.81 6.50 -2.11
CA LYS A 65 9.37 7.63 -2.86
C LYS A 65 8.31 8.52 -3.50
N MET A 66 7.19 7.94 -3.90
CA MET A 66 6.05 8.66 -4.46
C MET A 66 5.21 9.38 -3.39
N GLY A 67 5.55 9.24 -2.10
CA GLY A 67 4.82 9.85 -1.00
C GLY A 67 3.46 9.22 -0.74
N ILE A 68 3.19 8.00 -1.24
CA ILE A 68 1.91 7.31 -1.01
C ILE A 68 1.90 6.67 0.38
N ILE A 69 3.04 6.11 0.78
CA ILE A 69 3.28 5.50 2.10
C ILE A 69 4.63 5.99 2.66
N ALA A 70 4.81 5.95 3.96
CA ALA A 70 6.08 6.23 4.62
C ALA A 70 6.51 5.01 5.44
N SER A 71 7.77 4.58 5.30
CA SER A 71 8.30 3.48 6.14
C SER A 71 8.52 3.97 7.57
N CYS A 72 7.89 3.32 8.54
CA CYS A 72 8.06 3.61 9.97
C CYS A 72 9.13 2.71 10.63
N GLY A 73 9.68 1.76 9.88
CA GLY A 73 10.58 0.72 10.42
C GLY A 73 9.81 -0.54 10.81
N GLY A 74 10.50 -1.62 11.19
CA GLY A 74 9.84 -2.83 11.70
C GLY A 74 8.91 -3.59 10.74
N ASN A 75 8.95 -3.29 9.43
CA ASN A 75 7.97 -3.70 8.41
C ASN A 75 6.59 -3.02 8.54
N GLU A 76 6.56 -1.84 9.13
CA GLU A 76 5.38 -1.00 9.24
C GLU A 76 5.50 0.21 8.31
N TYR A 77 4.36 0.59 7.74
CA TYR A 77 4.24 1.74 6.85
C TYR A 77 3.05 2.60 7.26
N GLN A 78 3.19 3.92 7.23
CA GLN A 78 2.07 4.84 7.40
C GLN A 78 1.54 5.26 6.03
N ALA A 79 0.24 5.15 5.80
CA ALA A 79 -0.39 5.72 4.61
C ALA A 79 -0.38 7.25 4.70
N ASN A 80 -0.12 7.94 3.59
CA ASN A 80 -0.05 9.40 3.60
C ASN A 80 -1.40 10.03 4.03
N PRO A 81 -1.48 10.71 5.18
CA PRO A 81 -2.76 11.24 5.67
C PRO A 81 -3.45 12.20 4.71
N ASN A 82 -2.69 12.94 3.89
CA ASN A 82 -3.23 13.88 2.90
C ASN A 82 -3.89 13.16 1.71
N LEU A 83 -3.45 11.93 1.43
CA LEU A 83 -4.00 11.08 0.37
C LEU A 83 -5.03 10.08 0.90
N PHE A 84 -5.14 9.92 2.22
CA PHE A 84 -5.92 8.86 2.86
C PHE A 84 -6.73 9.39 4.05
N ALA A 85 -7.26 10.63 3.99
CA ALA A 85 -7.94 11.32 5.09
C ALA A 85 -8.78 10.38 6.00
N ARG A 86 -8.40 10.33 7.29
CA ARG A 86 -8.63 9.23 8.27
C ARG A 86 -10.09 8.80 8.51
N GLY A 87 -11.08 9.59 8.11
CA GLY A 87 -12.50 9.38 8.46
C GLY A 87 -13.36 8.71 7.39
N GLU A 88 -13.00 8.79 6.10
CA GLU A 88 -13.91 8.35 5.03
C GLU A 88 -13.80 6.86 4.70
N TRP A 89 -12.70 6.20 5.08
CA TRP A 89 -12.38 4.83 4.67
C TRP A 89 -13.31 3.76 5.23
N LYS A 90 -13.77 3.90 6.48
CA LYS A 90 -14.75 2.98 7.08
C LYS A 90 -16.20 3.29 6.68
N LYS A 91 -16.46 4.48 6.11
CA LYS A 91 -17.82 4.89 5.74
C LYS A 91 -18.28 4.32 4.39
N ILE A 92 -17.35 3.71 3.63
CA ILE A 92 -17.58 3.08 2.33
C ILE A 92 -17.59 1.53 2.45
N ILE A 93 -17.79 1.01 3.67
CA ILE A 93 -17.98 -0.43 3.94
C ILE A 93 -19.44 -0.68 4.25
#